data_AF-A0A430QPA7-F1
#
_entry.id   AF-A0A430QPA7-F1
#
_cell.length_a   1.000
_cell.length_b   1.000
_cell.length_c   1.000
_cell.angle_alpha   90.00
_cell.angle_beta   90.00
_cell.angle_gamma   90.00
#
_symmetry.space_group_name_H-M   'P 1'
#
loop_
_entity.id
_entity.type
_entity.pdbx_description
1 polymer ?
#
loop_
_entity_poly.entity_id
_entity_poly.type
_entity_poly.pdbx_seq_one_letter_code
_entity_poly.pdbx_strand_id
1 'polypeptide(L)'
;MFGLIVVHLDPDSVVQEANQLYAFAKEVMEMWKTQNLIILGDMNADCGYLSKKKMLQLHLRKDTEFIWAIPDKYDTTLGKGDCAYDR
;
A
#
# COMPACT_ATOMS: atom_id res chain seq x y z
N MET A 1 -11.31 13.09 -13.43
CA MET A 1 -11.94 12.14 -12.50
C MET A 1 -10.86 11.23 -11.97
N PHE A 2 -10.83 10.96 -10.67
CA PHE A 2 -9.88 10.04 -10.04
C PHE A 2 -10.65 8.98 -9.25
N GLY A 3 -10.04 7.80 -9.13
CA GLY A 3 -10.54 6.69 -8.35
C GLY A 3 -9.93 6.65 -6.95
N LEU A 4 -10.66 6.06 -6.01
CA LEU A 4 -10.18 5.80 -4.65
C LEU A 4 -10.31 4.30 -4.36
N ILE A 5 -9.22 3.68 -3.88
CA ILE A 5 -9.25 2.34 -3.31
C ILE A 5 -8.86 2.48 -1.84
N VAL A 6 -9.81 2.20 -0.95
CA VAL A 6 -9.60 2.26 0.49
C VAL A 6 -9.38 0.85 1.01
N VAL A 7 -8.30 0.64 1.77
CA VAL A 7 -7.91 -0.69 2.25
C VAL A 7 -7.68 -0.71 3.76
N HIS A 8 -7.88 -1.88 4.34
CA HIS A 8 -7.35 -2.26 5.64
C HIS A 8 -6.81 -3.68 5.45
N LEU A 9 -5.48 -3.81 5.39
CA LEU A 9 -4.84 -5.09 5.11
C LEU A 9 -4.67 -5.93 6.38
N ASP A 10 -4.87 -7.23 6.30
CA ASP A 10 -4.66 -8.15 7.41
C ASP A 10 -3.16 -8.19 7.80
N PRO A 11 -2.80 -7.86 9.05
CA PRO A 11 -1.41 -7.87 9.52
C PRO A 11 -0.71 -9.23 9.36
N ASP A 12 -1.45 -10.35 9.40
CA ASP A 12 -0.89 -11.69 9.24
C ASP A 12 -0.66 -12.05 7.76
N SER A 13 -1.27 -11.30 6.83
CA SER A 13 -1.28 -11.58 5.39
C SER A 13 -0.83 -10.40 4.51
N VAL A 14 -0.24 -9.33 5.08
CA VAL A 14 0.10 -8.07 4.38
C VAL A 14 0.79 -8.26 3.03
N VAL A 15 1.77 -9.16 2.96
CA VAL A 15 2.51 -9.40 1.70
C VAL A 15 1.59 -9.96 0.61
N GLN A 16 0.71 -10.88 0.96
CA GLN A 16 -0.22 -11.48 0.02
C GLN A 16 -1.25 -10.44 -0.42
N GLU A 17 -1.88 -9.76 0.53
CA GLU A 17 -2.94 -8.80 0.22
C GLU A 17 -2.41 -7.58 -0.55
N ALA A 18 -1.23 -7.05 -0.23
CA ALA A 18 -0.62 -5.96 -0.99
C ALA A 18 -0.32 -6.34 -2.45
N ASN A 19 0.04 -7.60 -2.72
CA ASN A 19 0.24 -8.08 -4.09
C ASN A 19 -1.08 -8.30 -4.83
N GLN A 20 -2.15 -8.70 -4.13
CA GLN A 20 -3.50 -8.78 -4.71
C GLN A 20 -4.05 -7.38 -5.01
N LEU A 21 -3.81 -6.42 -4.11
CA LEU A 21 -4.16 -5.02 -4.28
C LEU A 21 -3.49 -4.41 -5.52
N TYR A 22 -2.24 -4.76 -5.80
CA TYR A 22 -1.57 -4.39 -7.06
C TYR A 22 -2.36 -4.87 -8.29
N ALA A 23 -2.70 -6.15 -8.35
CA ALA A 23 -3.43 -6.73 -9.48
C ALA A 23 -4.80 -6.06 -9.64
N PHE A 24 -5.53 -5.91 -8.53
CA PHE A 24 -6.81 -5.23 -8.50
C PHE A 24 -6.73 -3.77 -8.97
N ALA A 25 -5.71 -3.02 -8.53
CA ALA A 25 -5.50 -1.65 -8.96
C ALA A 25 -5.29 -1.55 -10.49
N LYS A 26 -4.52 -2.46 -11.08
CA LYS A 26 -4.34 -2.50 -12.55
C LYS A 26 -5.65 -2.83 -13.28
N GLU A 27 -6.44 -3.77 -12.76
CA GLU A 27 -7.77 -4.10 -13.30
C GLU A 27 -8.72 -2.89 -13.26
N VAL A 28 -8.73 -2.15 -12.14
CA VAL A 28 -9.54 -0.93 -12.00
C VAL A 28 -9.08 0.15 -12.98
N MET A 29 -7.76 0.35 -13.14
CA MET A 29 -7.21 1.31 -14.10
C MET A 29 -7.64 0.99 -15.54
N GLU A 30 -7.63 -0.29 -15.92
CA GLU A 30 -8.08 -0.76 -17.23
C GLU A 30 -9.59 -0.57 -17.41
N MET A 31 -10.39 -1.03 -16.45
CA MET A 31 -11.85 -0.97 -16.49
C MET A 31 -12.35 0.47 -16.56
N TRP A 32 -11.77 1.37 -15.77
CA TRP A 32 -12.18 2.76 -15.69
C TRP A 32 -11.45 3.66 -16.69
N LYS A 33 -10.48 3.11 -17.45
CA LYS A 33 -9.67 3.83 -18.44
C LYS A 33 -9.02 5.09 -17.84
N THR A 34 -8.47 4.96 -16.64
CA THR A 34 -7.85 6.07 -15.91
C THR A 34 -6.58 5.62 -15.20
N GLN A 35 -5.58 6.51 -15.18
CA GLN A 35 -4.38 6.36 -14.35
C GLN A 35 -4.45 7.19 -13.06
N ASN A 36 -5.49 8.03 -12.91
CA ASN A 36 -5.69 8.83 -11.72
C ASN A 36 -6.35 7.98 -10.64
N LEU A 37 -5.54 7.21 -9.90
CA LEU A 37 -5.99 6.32 -8.83
C LEU A 37 -5.22 6.65 -7.56
N ILE A 38 -5.94 6.80 -6.46
CA ILE A 38 -5.36 6.91 -5.12
C ILE A 38 -5.72 5.64 -4.37
N ILE A 39 -4.70 4.97 -3.82
CA ILE A 39 -4.87 3.85 -2.90
C ILE A 39 -4.47 4.36 -1.53
N LEU A 40 -5.32 4.17 -0.53
CA LEU A 40 -4.99 4.58 0.84
C LEU A 40 -5.61 3.70 1.90
N GLY A 41 -5.04 3.75 3.10
CA GLY A 41 -5.61 3.19 4.31
C GLY A 41 -4.58 2.49 5.17
N ASP A 42 -5.06 1.72 6.15
CA ASP A 42 -4.19 0.95 7.02
C ASP A 42 -3.65 -0.27 6.27
N MET A 43 -2.44 -0.15 5.72
CA MET A 43 -1.83 -1.23 4.96
C MET A 43 -1.00 -2.16 5.83
N ASN A 44 -0.86 -1.89 7.14
CA ASN A 44 0.09 -2.58 8.02
C ASN A 44 1.50 -2.67 7.38
N ALA A 45 1.90 -1.64 6.62
CA ALA A 45 3.02 -1.69 5.69
C ALA A 45 4.39 -1.35 6.31
N ASP A 46 4.63 -1.74 7.57
CA ASP A 46 5.90 -1.52 8.25
C ASP A 46 6.15 -2.51 9.42
N CYS A 47 7.26 -2.31 10.12
CA CYS A 47 7.57 -2.93 11.40
C CYS A 47 7.46 -4.47 11.38
N GLY A 48 6.69 -5.04 12.32
CA GLY A 48 6.56 -6.48 12.50
C GLY A 48 5.77 -7.16 11.40
N TYR A 49 4.84 -6.45 10.76
CA TYR A 49 3.94 -6.99 9.75
C TYR A 49 4.60 -7.04 8.37
N LEU A 50 5.36 -6.00 8.02
CA LEU A 50 6.06 -5.94 6.74
C LEU A 50 7.50 -5.44 6.89
N SER A 51 8.45 -6.38 6.84
CA SER A 51 9.86 -6.01 6.89
C SER A 51 10.29 -5.20 5.66
N LYS A 52 11.26 -4.30 5.83
CA LYS A 52 11.83 -3.48 4.74
C LYS A 52 12.25 -4.30 3.52
N LYS A 53 12.81 -5.50 3.73
CA LYS A 53 13.18 -6.41 2.63
C LYS A 53 11.96 -6.87 1.85
N LYS A 54 10.87 -7.27 2.52
CA LYS A 54 9.62 -7.70 1.88
C LYS A 54 8.91 -6.53 1.19
N MET A 55 8.88 -5.37 1.84
CA MET A 55 8.33 -4.12 1.29
C MET A 55 8.96 -3.77 -0.07
N LEU A 56 10.29 -3.80 -0.18
CA LEU A 56 11.00 -3.56 -1.45
C LEU A 56 10.74 -4.63 -2.52
N GLN A 57 10.15 -5.78 -2.16
CA GLN A 57 9.79 -6.82 -3.11
C GLN A 57 8.37 -6.71 -3.66
N LEU A 58 7.49 -5.92 -3.03
CA LEU A 58 6.10 -5.73 -3.46
C LEU A 58 6.04 -5.11 -4.87
N HIS A 59 5.07 -5.55 -5.67
CA HIS A 59 4.84 -4.98 -7.00
C HIS A 59 4.46 -3.50 -6.91
N LEU A 60 3.59 -3.11 -5.96
CA LEU A 60 3.26 -1.71 -5.67
C LEU A 60 4.47 -0.84 -5.32
N ARG A 61 5.58 -1.43 -4.83
CA ARG A 61 6.80 -0.69 -4.48
C ARG A 61 7.81 -0.64 -5.62
N LYS A 62 7.82 -1.66 -6.48
CA LYS A 62 8.72 -1.77 -7.64
C LYS A 62 8.21 -1.03 -8.86
N ASP A 63 6.90 -1.02 -9.05
CA ASP A 63 6.28 -0.34 -10.18
C ASP A 63 6.31 1.18 -9.96
N THR A 64 7.11 1.85 -10.79
CA THR A 64 7.32 3.31 -10.75
C THR A 64 6.10 4.12 -11.16
N GLU A 65 5.05 3.49 -11.71
CA GLU A 65 3.77 4.15 -11.93
C GLU A 65 3.06 4.48 -10.60
N PHE A 66 3.39 3.77 -9.52
CA PHE A 66 2.83 4.01 -8.18
C PHE A 66 3.80 4.84 -7.33
N ILE A 67 3.29 5.96 -6.81
CA ILE A 67 4.03 6.85 -5.92
C ILE A 67 3.54 6.65 -4.49
N TRP A 68 4.45 6.26 -3.60
CA TRP A 68 4.16 6.17 -2.16
C TRP A 68 4.31 7.56 -1.53
N ALA A 69 3.18 8.22 -1.30
CA ALA A 69 3.15 9.59 -0.79
C ALA A 69 3.60 9.70 0.68
N ILE A 70 3.24 8.70 1.51
CA ILE A 70 3.72 8.57 2.88
C ILE A 70 5.07 7.84 2.85
N PRO A 71 6.19 8.45 3.26
CA PRO A 71 7.50 7.80 3.32
C PRO A 71 7.63 6.78 4.46
N ASP A 72 8.52 5.81 4.31
CA ASP A 72 8.79 4.73 5.30
C ASP A 72 9.38 5.21 6.65
N LYS A 73 9.58 6.52 6.81
CA LYS A 73 10.14 7.14 8.03
C LYS A 73 9.10 7.89 8.85
N TYR A 74 7.84 7.88 8.42
CA TYR A 74 6.77 8.57 9.14
C TYR A 74 6.08 7.58 10.06
N ASP A 75 5.85 8.00 11.31
CA ASP A 75 5.00 7.26 12.23
C ASP A 75 3.54 7.64 11.97
N THR A 76 2.70 6.65 11.65
CA THR A 76 1.26 6.84 11.49
C THR A 76 0.46 6.37 12.70
N THR A 77 1.12 5.95 13.77
CA THR A 77 0.46 5.41 14.96
C THR A 77 0.19 6.48 16.01
N LEU A 78 -0.91 6.36 16.76
CA LEU A 78 -1.17 7.17 17.96
C LEU A 78 -0.56 6.55 19.23
N GLY A 79 -0.24 5.25 19.19
CA GLY A 79 0.24 4.47 20.32
C GLY A 79 1.76 4.55 20.49
N LYS A 80 2.31 3.65 21.31
CA LYS A 80 3.77 3.44 21.32
C LYS A 80 4.15 2.68 20.06
N GLY A 81 4.82 3.36 19.14
CA GLY A 81 5.30 2.83 17.87
C GLY A 81 6.19 3.86 17.17
N ASP A 82 6.78 3.43 16.07
CA ASP A 82 7.40 4.28 15.05
C ASP A 82 7.25 3.51 13.73
N CYS A 83 5.99 3.43 13.27
CA CYS A 83 5.60 2.53 12.20
C CYS A 83 4.72 3.26 11.18
N ALA A 84 5.08 3.11 9.90
CA ALA A 84 4.33 3.67 8.78
C ALA A 84 3.26 2.69 8.28
N TYR A 85 2.27 2.37 9.12
CA TYR A 85 1.22 1.39 8.78
C TYR A 85 0.23 1.92 7.75
N ASP A 86 -0.22 3.16 7.93
CA ASP A 86 -1.13 3.85 7.02
C ASP A 86 -0.36 4.44 5.85
N ARG A 87 -0.87 4.23 4.63
CA ARG A 87 -0.20 4.61 3.39
C ARG A 87 -1.16 5.22 2.39
#